data_AF-A0A249PJ90-F1
#
_entry.id   AF-A0A249PJ90-F1
#
_cell.length_a   1.000
_cell.length_b   1.000
_cell.length_c   1.000
_cell.angle_alpha   90.00
_cell.angle_beta   90.00
_cell.angle_gamma   90.00
#
_symmetry.space_group_name_H-M   'P 1'
#
loop_
_entity.id
_entity.type
_entity.pdbx_description
1 polymer ?
#
loop_
_entity_poly.entity_id
_entity_poly.type
_entity_poly.pdbx_seq_one_letter_code
_entity_poly.pdbx_strand_id
1 'polypeptide(L)'
;MDFKTEFDLEAGSGQIFFRLAQVMAQSLGPDTVVEGMPHTLDHLSKTLISLLVDTIPHRFSASLSQGEWLPSPRHVKRAIEFMHANLSSALSIGQIAEAAGIGIRSQQEGFRRFKGTSPTSYLTQLRMEAVHRELMEGVLEVSISEIARKWGFRHMGRFSSDYRKSYGHAPSQARKGRTRP
;
A
#
# COMPACT_ATOMS: atom_id res chain seq x y z
N MET A 1 -7.18 0.40 15.74
CA MET A 1 -6.02 0.83 14.95
C MET A 1 -4.91 1.09 15.95
N ASP A 2 -4.03 0.12 16.18
CA ASP A 2 -2.97 0.28 17.19
C ASP A 2 -1.70 0.76 16.52
N PHE A 3 -1.65 2.08 16.30
CA PHE A 3 -0.38 2.76 16.12
C PHE A 3 0.21 2.92 17.52
N LYS A 4 1.40 2.36 17.79
CA LYS A 4 2.22 2.86 18.89
C LYS A 4 2.68 4.25 18.49
N THR A 5 1.99 5.28 18.98
CA THR A 5 2.27 6.71 18.74
C THR A 5 3.48 7.22 19.51
N GLU A 6 4.15 6.38 20.29
CA GLU A 6 5.34 6.74 21.05
C GLU A 6 6.58 6.41 20.22
N PHE A 7 7.13 7.45 19.60
CA PHE A 7 8.43 7.43 18.94
C PHE A 7 9.48 7.85 19.97
N ASP A 8 10.25 6.88 20.45
CA ASP A 8 11.32 7.15 21.42
C ASP A 8 12.48 7.85 20.70
N LEU A 9 12.64 9.14 20.98
CA LEU A 9 13.73 9.97 20.46
C LEU A 9 15.03 9.80 21.25
N GLU A 10 14.96 9.16 22.41
CA GLU A 10 16.06 9.00 23.36
C GLU A 10 16.69 7.61 23.32
N ALA A 11 16.10 6.65 22.58
CA ALA A 11 16.68 5.32 22.37
C ALA A 11 16.44 4.72 20.97
N GLY A 12 17.26 3.73 20.60
CA GLY A 12 17.10 2.97 19.35
C GLY A 12 17.33 3.77 18.08
N SER A 13 16.61 3.43 17.02
CA SER A 13 16.71 4.05 15.69
C SER A 13 16.21 5.51 15.70
N GLY A 14 15.34 5.90 16.64
CA GLY A 14 14.80 7.26 16.77
C GLY A 14 15.85 8.33 17.06
N GLN A 15 16.95 7.97 17.73
CA GLN A 15 18.09 8.87 17.93
C GLN A 15 18.82 9.23 16.62
N ILE A 16 18.83 8.33 15.63
CA ILE A 16 19.51 8.57 14.35
C ILE A 16 18.71 9.59 13.54
N PHE A 17 17.39 9.42 13.50
CA PHE A 17 16.48 10.39 12.90
C PHE A 17 16.60 11.75 13.58
N PHE A 18 16.54 11.79 14.92
CA PHE A 18 16.62 13.03 15.69
C PHE A 18 17.94 13.77 15.47
N ARG A 19 19.08 13.06 15.48
CA ARG A 19 20.40 13.66 15.22
C ARG A 19 20.51 14.25 13.81
N LEU A 20 20.01 13.55 12.79
CA LEU A 20 20.04 14.05 11.41
C LEU A 20 19.10 15.26 11.24
N ALA A 21 17.90 15.21 11.82
CA ALA A 21 16.97 16.33 11.82
C ALA A 21 17.58 17.58 12.49
N GLN A 22 18.29 17.41 13.61
CA GLN A 22 19.01 18.50 14.29
C GLN A 22 20.13 19.07 13.44
N VAL A 23 20.96 18.24 12.78
CA VAL A 23 22.02 18.72 11.89
C VAL A 23 21.45 19.54 10.73
N MET A 24 20.33 19.09 10.13
CA MET A 24 19.66 19.84 9.06
C MET A 24 19.06 21.15 9.56
N ALA A 25 18.40 21.15 10.72
CA ALA A 25 17.84 22.36 11.32
C ALA A 25 18.92 23.39 11.68
N GLN A 26 20.09 22.93 12.13
CA GLN A 26 21.25 23.80 12.42
C GLN A 26 21.95 24.32 11.17
N SER A 27 21.86 23.59 10.05
CA SER A 27 22.45 23.99 8.76
C SER A 27 21.54 24.92 7.95
N LEU A 28 20.26 25.04 8.34
CA LEU A 28 19.25 25.93 7.76
C LEU A 28 19.13 27.21 8.60
N GLY A 29 20.26 27.89 8.79
CA GLY A 29 20.31 29.20 9.43
C GLY A 29 19.75 30.32 8.53
N PRO A 30 19.58 31.54 9.09
CA PRO A 30 19.07 32.69 8.35
C PRO A 30 19.94 33.11 7.14
N ASP A 31 21.22 32.69 7.10
CA ASP A 31 22.15 32.93 5.98
C ASP A 31 22.17 31.80 4.93
N THR A 32 21.38 30.74 5.11
CA THR A 32 21.34 29.62 4.18
C THR A 32 20.52 30.01 2.96
N VAL A 33 21.18 30.21 1.81
CA VAL A 33 20.50 30.50 0.52
C VAL A 33 19.83 29.24 -0.01
N VAL A 34 18.63 28.97 0.49
CA VAL A 34 17.75 27.86 0.06
C VAL A 34 17.22 28.06 -1.36
N GLU A 35 17.23 29.30 -1.84
CA GLU A 35 16.63 29.77 -3.08
C GLU A 35 17.31 29.22 -4.36
N GLY A 36 18.56 28.74 -4.27
CA GLY A 36 19.32 28.21 -5.41
C GLY A 36 19.33 26.68 -5.56
N MET A 37 18.73 25.94 -4.62
CA MET A 37 18.91 24.48 -4.54
C MET A 37 17.60 23.70 -4.34
N PRO A 38 16.58 23.89 -5.20
CA PRO A 38 15.27 23.25 -5.05
C PRO A 38 15.35 21.72 -5.09
N HIS A 39 16.29 21.16 -5.86
CA HIS A 39 16.52 19.72 -5.94
C HIS A 39 17.18 19.14 -4.68
N THR A 40 18.01 19.91 -4.00
CA THR A 40 18.68 19.49 -2.76
C THR A 40 17.68 19.40 -1.62
N LEU A 41 16.76 20.35 -1.49
CA LEU A 41 15.68 20.28 -0.49
C LEU A 41 14.74 19.10 -0.71
N ASP A 42 14.37 18.80 -1.96
CA ASP A 42 13.54 17.64 -2.30
C ASP A 42 14.26 16.33 -1.98
N HIS A 43 15.57 16.26 -2.28
CA HIS A 43 16.36 15.09 -1.96
C HIS A 43 16.52 14.90 -0.44
N LEU A 44 16.80 15.96 0.31
CA LEU A 44 16.88 15.93 1.78
C LEU A 44 15.54 15.54 2.42
N SER A 45 14.44 16.09 1.92
CA SER A 45 13.09 15.75 2.37
C SER A 45 12.76 14.27 2.13
N LYS A 46 13.13 13.74 0.95
CA LYS A 46 12.95 12.31 0.63
C LYS A 46 13.81 11.41 1.51
N THR A 47 15.05 11.80 1.79
CA THR A 47 15.93 11.07 2.71
C THR A 47 15.34 11.04 4.12
N LEU A 48 14.82 12.16 4.61
CA LEU A 48 14.13 12.24 5.91
C LEU A 48 12.89 11.33 5.98
N ILE A 49 12.06 11.34 4.93
CA ILE A 49 10.88 10.47 4.84
C ILE A 49 11.29 9.00 4.82
N SER A 50 12.31 8.64 4.02
CA SER A 50 12.82 7.26 3.96
C SER A 50 13.36 6.83 5.32
N LEU A 51 14.09 7.71 6.01
CA LEU A 51 14.60 7.41 7.34
C LEU A 51 13.46 7.21 8.32
N LEU A 52 12.44 8.07 8.34
CA LEU A 52 11.25 7.90 9.19
C LEU A 52 10.56 6.55 8.96
N VAL A 53 10.48 6.13 7.70
CA VAL A 53 9.94 4.82 7.32
C VAL A 53 10.86 3.69 7.80
N ASP A 54 12.18 3.79 7.73
CA ASP A 54 13.06 2.73 8.25
C ASP A 54 13.12 2.70 9.80
N THR A 55 12.79 3.82 10.45
CA THR A 55 13.03 4.03 11.87
C THR A 55 11.83 3.69 12.74
N ILE A 56 10.61 3.88 12.24
CA ILE A 56 9.39 3.49 12.98
C ILE A 56 9.22 1.97 12.84
N PRO A 57 9.11 1.19 13.92
CA PRO A 57 8.85 -0.25 13.84
C PRO A 57 7.39 -0.47 13.43
N HIS A 58 7.07 -0.34 12.15
CA HIS A 58 5.78 -0.73 11.60
C HIS A 58 5.83 -2.17 11.07
N ARG A 59 4.66 -2.83 11.07
CA ARG A 59 4.42 -4.19 10.56
C ARG A 59 4.85 -4.42 9.09
N PHE A 60 5.35 -3.38 8.40
CA PHE A 60 5.92 -3.42 7.06
C PHE A 60 7.47 -3.43 7.03
N SER A 61 8.17 -3.27 8.16
CA SER A 61 9.65 -3.30 8.19
C SER A 61 10.24 -4.64 7.74
N ALA A 62 9.51 -5.73 7.98
CA ALA A 62 9.85 -7.06 7.46
C ALA A 62 9.79 -7.15 5.93
N SER A 63 8.95 -6.34 5.27
CA SER A 63 8.88 -6.24 3.80
C SER A 63 9.88 -5.23 3.22
N LEU A 64 10.24 -4.17 3.96
CA LEU A 64 11.23 -3.18 3.54
C LEU A 64 12.67 -3.74 3.56
N SER A 65 12.99 -4.55 4.57
CA SER A 65 14.28 -5.24 4.70
C SER A 65 14.54 -6.33 3.64
N GLN A 66 13.52 -6.75 2.89
CA GLN A 66 13.66 -7.72 1.78
C GLN A 66 13.96 -7.07 0.42
N GLY A 67 14.21 -5.75 0.36
CA GLY A 67 14.60 -5.08 -0.88
C GLY A 67 13.47 -4.94 -1.90
N GLU A 68 12.20 -5.04 -1.47
CA GLU A 68 11.03 -5.08 -2.35
C GLU A 68 10.58 -3.70 -2.87
N TRP A 69 11.22 -2.61 -2.44
CA TRP A 69 10.91 -1.25 -2.91
C TRP A 69 11.98 -0.72 -3.86
N LEU A 70 12.06 -1.30 -5.06
CA LEU A 70 12.47 -0.48 -6.20
C LEU A 70 11.34 0.55 -6.43
N PRO A 71 11.63 1.86 -6.52
CA PRO A 71 10.62 2.85 -6.86
C PRO A 71 9.92 2.39 -8.14
N SER A 72 8.64 2.04 -8.00
CA SER A 72 7.90 1.43 -9.11
C SER A 72 7.85 2.44 -10.26
N PRO A 73 8.13 2.00 -11.50
CA PRO A 73 8.10 2.91 -12.65
C PRO A 73 6.77 3.65 -12.72
N ARG A 74 6.79 4.88 -13.25
CA ARG A 74 5.60 5.74 -13.37
C ARG A 74 4.40 5.02 -13.97
N HIS A 75 4.61 4.15 -14.96
CA HIS A 75 3.54 3.38 -15.60
C HIS A 75 2.91 2.34 -14.67
N VAL A 76 3.68 1.67 -13.81
CA VAL A 76 3.14 0.73 -12.81
C VAL A 76 2.34 1.50 -11.76
N LYS A 77 2.86 2.65 -11.30
CA LYS A 77 2.15 3.53 -10.36
C LYS A 77 0.81 4.01 -10.95
N ARG A 78 0.81 4.49 -12.19
CA ARG A 78 -0.39 4.94 -12.91
C ARG A 78 -1.43 3.83 -13.07
N ALA A 79 -0.98 2.62 -13.39
CA ALA A 79 -1.85 1.44 -13.46
C ALA A 79 -2.51 1.14 -12.11
N ILE A 80 -1.76 1.19 -11.01
CA ILE A 80 -2.26 0.95 -9.65
C ILE A 80 -3.25 2.04 -9.22
N GLU A 81 -2.92 3.31 -9.47
CA GLU A 81 -3.84 4.45 -9.23
C GLU A 81 -5.17 4.26 -9.96
N PHE A 82 -5.11 3.86 -11.24
CA PHE A 82 -6.30 3.57 -12.04
C PHE A 82 -7.10 2.38 -11.48
N MET A 83 -6.44 1.31 -11.03
CA MET A 83 -7.11 0.18 -10.37
C MET A 83 -7.85 0.61 -9.11
N HIS A 84 -7.22 1.41 -8.23
CA HIS A 84 -7.85 1.90 -7.01
C HIS A 84 -9.08 2.77 -7.30
N ALA A 85 -8.97 3.68 -8.28
CA ALA A 85 -10.08 4.55 -8.67
C ALA A 85 -11.29 3.78 -9.23
N ASN A 86 -11.07 2.56 -9.74
CA ASN A 86 -12.09 1.78 -10.46
C ASN A 86 -12.28 0.37 -9.87
N LEU A 87 -11.99 0.20 -8.59
CA LEU A 87 -11.79 -1.13 -7.99
C LEU A 87 -13.03 -2.04 -8.03
N SER A 88 -14.23 -1.45 -7.88
CA SER A 88 -15.52 -2.13 -7.96
C SER A 88 -16.01 -2.38 -9.39
N SER A 89 -15.43 -1.71 -10.39
CA SER A 89 -15.84 -1.79 -11.79
C SER A 89 -15.26 -3.04 -12.46
N ALA A 90 -15.90 -3.53 -13.52
CA ALA A 90 -15.38 -4.61 -14.34
C ALA A 90 -14.20 -4.11 -15.21
N LEU A 91 -13.00 -4.09 -14.64
CA LEU A 91 -11.77 -3.71 -15.35
C LEU A 91 -11.20 -4.84 -16.20
N SER A 92 -10.84 -4.53 -17.44
CA SER A 92 -10.01 -5.39 -18.28
C SER A 92 -8.52 -5.00 -18.18
N ILE A 93 -7.63 -5.95 -18.47
CA ILE A 93 -6.18 -5.72 -18.52
C ILE A 93 -5.83 -4.62 -19.54
N GLY A 94 -6.54 -4.60 -20.68
CA GLY A 94 -6.37 -3.58 -21.72
C GLY A 94 -6.65 -2.17 -21.21
N GLN A 95 -7.75 -1.97 -20.48
CA GLN A 95 -8.08 -0.66 -19.90
C GLN A 95 -7.04 -0.18 -18.90
N ILE A 96 -6.49 -1.08 -18.09
CA ILE A 96 -5.43 -0.74 -17.13
C ILE A 96 -4.15 -0.34 -17.88
N ALA A 97 -3.85 -1.01 -19.00
CA ALA A 97 -2.65 -0.74 -19.79
C ALA A 97 -2.77 0.62 -20.52
N GLU A 98 -3.94 0.87 -21.11
CA GLU A 98 -4.30 2.14 -21.75
C GLU A 98 -4.21 3.32 -20.77
N ALA A 99 -4.80 3.19 -19.57
CA ALA A 99 -4.72 4.23 -18.54
C ALA A 99 -3.29 4.53 -18.07
N ALA A 100 -2.39 3.55 -18.20
CA ALA A 100 -0.97 3.67 -17.89
C ALA A 100 -0.11 4.10 -19.09
N GLY A 101 -0.69 4.26 -20.29
CA GLY A 101 0.01 4.65 -21.51
C GLY A 101 0.98 3.58 -22.03
N ILE A 102 0.72 2.30 -21.77
CA ILE A 102 1.59 1.18 -22.12
C ILE A 102 0.84 0.03 -22.78
N GLY A 103 1.57 -0.83 -23.49
CA GLY A 103 1.03 -2.10 -23.98
C GLY A 103 0.86 -3.13 -22.86
N ILE A 104 -0.03 -4.11 -23.07
CA ILE A 104 -0.31 -5.20 -22.12
C ILE A 104 0.95 -5.97 -21.72
N ARG A 105 1.85 -6.25 -22.67
CA ARG A 105 3.10 -6.98 -22.39
C ARG A 105 4.01 -6.21 -21.42
N SER A 106 4.17 -4.90 -21.65
CA SER A 106 4.95 -4.03 -20.77
C SER A 106 4.32 -3.93 -19.38
N GLN A 107 2.99 -3.93 -19.30
CA GLN A 107 2.29 -3.95 -18.03
C GLN A 107 2.55 -5.24 -17.26
N GLN A 108 2.38 -6.40 -17.90
CA GLN A 108 2.64 -7.70 -17.26
C GLN A 108 4.07 -7.80 -16.76
N GLU A 109 5.05 -7.37 -17.57
CA GLU A 109 6.46 -7.37 -17.17
C GLU A 109 6.73 -6.40 -16.02
N GLY A 110 6.15 -5.20 -16.07
CA GLY A 110 6.26 -4.21 -15.00
C GLY A 110 5.72 -4.73 -13.66
N PHE A 111 4.55 -5.37 -13.67
CA PHE A 111 3.99 -5.96 -12.45
C PHE A 111 4.83 -7.16 -11.96
N ARG A 112 5.30 -8.02 -12.86
CA ARG A 112 6.17 -9.14 -12.47
C ARG A 112 7.46 -8.66 -11.83
N ARG A 113 8.12 -7.66 -12.44
CA ARG A 113 9.41 -7.14 -12.00
C ARG A 113 9.34 -6.29 -10.73
N PHE A 114 8.29 -5.47 -10.57
CA PHE A 114 8.22 -4.47 -9.49
C PHE A 114 7.16 -4.78 -8.42
N LYS A 115 6.30 -5.77 -8.64
CA LYS A 115 5.29 -6.22 -7.67
C LYS A 115 5.29 -7.74 -7.45
N GLY A 116 6.19 -8.48 -8.11
CA GLY A 116 6.31 -9.93 -7.97
C GLY A 116 5.08 -10.72 -8.42
N THR A 117 4.15 -10.10 -9.13
CA THR A 117 2.84 -10.71 -9.44
C THR A 117 2.28 -10.23 -10.78
N SER A 118 1.16 -10.78 -11.22
CA SER A 118 0.48 -10.31 -12.44
C SER A 118 -0.48 -9.14 -12.14
N PRO A 119 -0.81 -8.29 -13.13
CA PRO A 119 -1.77 -7.20 -12.94
C PRO A 119 -3.15 -7.68 -12.43
N THR A 120 -3.61 -8.84 -12.90
CA THR A 120 -4.90 -9.42 -12.49
C THR A 120 -4.87 -9.98 -11.06
N SER A 121 -3.77 -10.64 -10.70
CA SER A 121 -3.54 -11.09 -9.33
C SER A 121 -3.47 -9.91 -8.36
N TYR A 122 -2.76 -8.84 -8.75
CA TYR A 122 -2.68 -7.61 -7.96
C TYR A 122 -4.05 -6.94 -7.78
N LEU A 123 -4.83 -6.79 -8.85
CA LEU A 123 -6.20 -6.28 -8.77
C LEU A 123 -7.09 -7.15 -7.87
N THR A 124 -6.91 -8.48 -7.92
CA THR A 124 -7.66 -9.41 -7.06
C THR A 124 -7.29 -9.22 -5.59
N GLN A 125 -6.02 -9.00 -5.28
CA GLN A 125 -5.56 -8.69 -3.93
C GLN A 125 -6.19 -7.38 -3.41
N LEU A 126 -6.14 -6.30 -4.20
CA LEU A 126 -6.76 -5.03 -3.83
C LEU A 126 -8.26 -5.17 -3.55
N ARG A 127 -8.98 -5.93 -4.39
CA ARG A 127 -10.40 -6.23 -4.19
C ARG A 127 -10.65 -7.06 -2.95
N MET A 128 -9.77 -8.02 -2.65
CA MET A 128 -9.88 -8.85 -1.44
C MET A 128 -9.70 -8.00 -0.18
N GLU A 129 -8.74 -7.07 -0.18
CA GLU A 129 -8.53 -6.10 0.90
C GLU A 129 -9.75 -5.19 1.11
N ALA A 130 -10.38 -4.73 0.02
CA ALA A 130 -11.61 -3.95 0.09
C ALA A 130 -12.79 -4.75 0.66
N VAL A 131 -12.96 -6.02 0.25
CA VAL A 131 -13.94 -6.93 0.84
C VAL A 131 -13.68 -7.10 2.33
N HIS A 132 -12.44 -7.39 2.73
CA HIS A 132 -12.09 -7.60 4.14
C HIS A 132 -12.45 -6.36 4.98
N ARG A 133 -12.09 -5.17 4.50
CA ARG A 133 -12.42 -3.90 5.15
C ARG A 133 -13.93 -3.73 5.30
N GLU A 134 -14.69 -3.95 4.23
CA GLU A 134 -16.15 -3.82 4.28
C GLU A 134 -16.80 -4.89 5.18
N LEU A 135 -16.22 -6.08 5.32
CA LEU A 135 -16.69 -7.07 6.30
C LEU A 135 -16.42 -6.63 7.75
N MET A 136 -15.31 -5.94 8.00
CA MET A 136 -14.92 -5.46 9.33
C MET A 136 -15.62 -4.16 9.73
N GLU A 137 -16.00 -3.31 8.78
CA GLU A 137 -16.53 -1.96 9.03
C GLU A 137 -17.99 -1.77 8.58
N GLY A 138 -18.48 -2.54 7.60
CA GLY A 138 -19.78 -2.35 6.95
C GLY A 138 -21.03 -2.75 7.75
N VAL A 139 -22.21 -2.69 7.13
CA VAL A 139 -23.48 -3.04 7.79
C VAL A 139 -23.69 -4.56 7.78
N LEU A 140 -24.14 -5.13 8.90
CA LEU A 140 -24.31 -6.59 9.05
C LEU A 140 -25.40 -7.19 8.16
N GLU A 141 -26.40 -6.37 7.79
CA GLU A 141 -27.55 -6.75 6.95
C GLU A 141 -27.13 -7.08 5.51
N VAL A 142 -26.04 -6.49 5.00
CA VAL A 142 -25.56 -6.77 3.65
C VAL A 142 -24.88 -8.14 3.64
N SER A 143 -25.33 -9.04 2.79
CA SER A 143 -24.78 -10.40 2.73
C SER A 143 -23.31 -10.39 2.29
N ILE A 144 -22.56 -11.43 2.68
CA ILE A 144 -21.15 -11.59 2.27
C ILE A 144 -21.05 -11.69 0.75
N SER A 145 -22.02 -12.37 0.11
CA SER A 145 -22.08 -12.54 -1.34
C SER A 145 -22.32 -11.22 -2.07
N GLU A 146 -23.14 -10.33 -1.53
CA GLU A 146 -23.34 -8.98 -2.09
C GLU A 146 -22.07 -8.14 -2.00
N ILE A 147 -21.39 -8.15 -0.86
CA ILE A 147 -20.10 -7.45 -0.70
C ILE A 147 -19.07 -8.01 -1.67
N ALA A 148 -18.92 -9.33 -1.77
CA ALA A 148 -18.00 -9.95 -2.71
C ALA A 148 -18.32 -9.57 -4.17
N ARG A 149 -19.61 -9.58 -4.55
CA ARG A 149 -20.05 -9.19 -5.90
C ARG A 149 -19.80 -7.72 -6.20
N LYS A 150 -20.02 -6.82 -5.24
CA LYS A 150 -19.74 -5.39 -5.33
C LYS A 150 -18.27 -5.13 -5.67
N TRP A 151 -17.36 -5.91 -5.10
CA TRP A 151 -15.92 -5.82 -5.39
C TRP A 151 -15.46 -6.68 -6.57
N GLY A 152 -16.38 -7.23 -7.37
CA GLY A 152 -16.07 -7.90 -8.63
C GLY A 152 -15.83 -9.42 -8.52
N PHE A 153 -16.07 -10.06 -7.38
CA PHE A 153 -16.03 -11.52 -7.27
C PHE A 153 -17.34 -12.14 -7.75
N ARG A 154 -17.28 -12.91 -8.84
CA ARG A 154 -18.45 -13.57 -9.45
C ARG A 154 -18.66 -15.01 -8.96
N HIS A 155 -17.59 -15.67 -8.51
CA HIS A 155 -17.61 -17.08 -8.11
C HIS A 155 -17.41 -17.24 -6.61
N MET A 156 -18.50 -17.43 -5.85
CA MET A 156 -18.50 -17.41 -4.39
C MET A 156 -17.66 -18.53 -3.75
N GLY A 157 -17.63 -19.73 -4.36
CA GLY A 157 -16.79 -20.83 -3.89
C GLY A 157 -15.30 -20.52 -3.99
N ARG A 158 -14.87 -20.01 -5.16
CA ARG A 158 -13.47 -19.59 -5.38
C ARG A 158 -13.11 -18.42 -4.46
N PHE A 159 -13.97 -17.40 -4.38
CA PHE A 159 -13.79 -16.28 -3.45
C PHE A 159 -13.57 -16.75 -2.02
N SER A 160 -14.42 -17.65 -1.51
CA SER A 160 -14.32 -18.13 -0.12
C SER A 160 -13.02 -18.89 0.13
N SER A 161 -12.58 -19.70 -0.85
CA SER A 161 -11.29 -20.41 -0.77
C SER A 161 -10.11 -19.44 -0.78
N ASP A 162 -10.09 -18.49 -1.72
CA ASP A 162 -9.00 -17.54 -1.87
C ASP A 162 -8.93 -16.57 -0.68
N TYR A 163 -10.07 -16.14 -0.15
CA TYR A 163 -10.13 -15.35 1.08
C TYR A 163 -9.52 -16.11 2.26
N ARG A 164 -9.87 -17.40 2.43
CA ARG A 164 -9.32 -18.22 3.52
C ARG A 164 -7.81 -18.42 3.37
N LYS A 165 -7.30 -18.56 2.15
CA LYS A 165 -5.85 -18.62 1.90
C LYS A 165 -5.16 -17.32 2.29
N SER A 166 -5.76 -16.16 1.99
CA SER A 166 -5.17 -14.85 2.29
C SER A 166 -5.26 -14.45 3.78
N TYR A 167 -6.34 -14.81 4.47
CA TYR A 167 -6.61 -14.34 5.85
C TYR A 167 -6.61 -15.45 6.92
N GLY A 168 -6.41 -16.71 6.54
CA GLY A 168 -6.39 -17.86 7.46
C GLY A 168 -7.77 -18.31 7.98
N HIS A 169 -8.82 -17.52 7.77
CA HIS A 169 -10.19 -17.83 8.20
C HIS A 169 -11.21 -17.49 7.11
N ALA A 170 -12.44 -18.01 7.23
CA ALA A 170 -13.51 -17.73 6.28
C ALA A 170 -14.03 -16.27 6.40
N PRO A 171 -14.65 -15.72 5.33
CA PRO A 171 -15.30 -14.40 5.38
C PRO A 171 -16.36 -14.29 6.49
N SER A 172 -17.12 -15.37 6.74
CA SER A 172 -18.14 -15.43 7.78
C SER A 172 -17.55 -15.37 9.19
N GLN A 173 -16.36 -15.94 9.39
CA GLN A 173 -15.64 -15.86 10.66
C GLN A 173 -15.11 -14.44 10.90
N ALA A 174 -14.60 -13.77 9.85
CA ALA A 174 -14.19 -12.37 9.93
C ALA A 174 -15.33 -11.48 10.42
N ARG A 175 -16.51 -11.62 9.80
CA ARG A 175 -17.70 -10.87 10.18
C ARG A 175 -18.18 -11.19 11.60
N LYS A 176 -18.19 -12.48 11.99
CA LYS A 176 -18.58 -12.89 13.35
C LYS A 176 -17.61 -12.39 14.43
N GLY A 177 -16.32 -12.29 14.10
CA GLY A 177 -15.29 -11.75 15.00
C GLY A 177 -15.54 -10.29 15.37
N ARG A 178 -16.21 -9.52 14.52
CA ARG A 178 -16.66 -8.15 14.83
C ARG A 178 -17.82 -8.11 15.84
N THR A 179 -18.71 -9.11 15.81
CA THR A 179 -19.90 -9.17 16.68
C THR A 179 -19.66 -9.81 18.04
N ARG A 180 -18.43 -10.27 18.33
CA ARG A 180 -18.10 -10.92 19.60
C ARG A 180 -17.38 -9.91 20.51
N PRO A 181 -18.04 -9.39 21.57
CA PRO A 181 -17.34 -8.60 22.60
C PRO A 181 -16.34 -9.45 23.38
#